data_AF-A0A660L384-F1
#
_entry.id   AF-A0A660L384-F1
#
_cell.length_a   1.000
_cell.length_b   1.000
_cell.length_c   1.000
_cell.angle_alpha   90.00
_cell.angle_beta   90.00
_cell.angle_gamma   90.00
#
_symmetry.space_group_name_H-M   'P 1'
#
loop_
_entity.id
_entity.type
_entity.pdbx_description
1 polymer ?
#
loop_
_entity_poly.entity_id
_entity_poly.type
_entity_poly.pdbx_seq_one_letter_code
_entity_poly.pdbx_strand_id
1 'polypeptide(L)'
;MRALRGGLAVLLLTGAMAAPAAAQNPGAEELSVTKSSFGTVGTQPVDRYTLANQSMSVSIITYGAIVQEVKVPDRLGQQANVATNFAAIANYTRNGDYRGAIVGRYANRIAKGRFTLDGTQYSLDINNNPNTLHGGFSG
;
A
#
# COMPACT_ATOMS: atom_id res chain seq x y z
N MET A 1 -38.07 -70.07 -13.91
CA MET A 1 -37.47 -70.07 -15.26
C MET A 1 -36.35 -69.04 -15.24
N ARG A 2 -35.07 -69.46 -15.20
CA ARG A 2 -34.09 -69.40 -16.33
C ARG A 2 -34.18 -68.06 -17.08
N ALA A 3 -33.13 -67.25 -17.21
CA ALA A 3 -31.78 -67.63 -17.61
C ALA A 3 -30.68 -66.61 -17.22
N LEU A 4 -29.50 -67.18 -17.00
CA LEU A 4 -28.16 -66.57 -17.02
C LEU A 4 -27.83 -65.95 -18.40
N ARG A 5 -27.18 -64.77 -18.40
CA ARG A 5 -26.10 -64.32 -19.31
C ARG A 5 -25.32 -63.25 -18.51
N GLY A 6 -24.02 -63.32 -18.20
CA GLY A 6 -22.89 -63.83 -18.95
C GLY A 6 -22.30 -62.69 -19.78
N GLY A 7 -21.35 -61.91 -19.24
CA GLY A 7 -20.79 -60.75 -19.94
C GLY A 7 -19.63 -60.05 -19.23
N LEU A 8 -18.44 -60.63 -19.40
CA LEU A 8 -17.10 -60.02 -19.53
C LEU A 8 -16.77 -58.73 -18.73
N ALA A 9 -15.98 -58.89 -17.67
CA ALA A 9 -15.26 -57.80 -17.01
C ALA A 9 -14.08 -57.35 -17.88
N VAL A 10 -14.11 -56.11 -18.37
CA VAL A 10 -12.94 -55.44 -18.95
C VAL A 10 -12.35 -54.55 -17.86
N LEU A 11 -11.26 -55.01 -17.25
CA LEU A 11 -10.49 -54.25 -16.26
C LEU A 11 -9.56 -53.29 -17.01
N LEU A 12 -10.05 -52.08 -17.32
CA LEU A 12 -9.20 -50.98 -17.79
C LEU A 12 -8.41 -50.43 -16.61
N LEU A 13 -7.15 -50.87 -16.46
CA LEU A 13 -6.17 -50.18 -15.61
C LEU A 13 -5.84 -48.83 -16.26
N THR A 14 -6.54 -47.78 -15.87
CA THR A 14 -6.07 -46.42 -16.06
C THR A 14 -5.05 -46.11 -14.97
N GLY A 15 -3.77 -46.08 -15.34
CA GLY A 15 -2.70 -45.62 -14.47
C GLY A 15 -2.95 -44.16 -14.10
N ALA A 16 -3.32 -43.91 -12.84
CA ALA A 16 -3.35 -42.58 -12.28
C ALA A 16 -1.91 -42.08 -12.18
N MET A 17 -1.50 -41.22 -13.11
CA MET A 17 -0.30 -40.40 -12.98
C MET A 17 -0.57 -39.43 -11.82
N ALA A 18 -0.08 -39.76 -10.64
CA ALA A 18 -0.03 -38.83 -9.53
C ALA A 18 0.87 -37.66 -9.96
N ALA A 19 0.25 -36.52 -10.28
CA ALA A 19 0.98 -35.27 -10.39
C ALA A 19 1.71 -35.03 -9.06
N PRO A 20 2.97 -34.56 -9.08
CA PRO A 20 3.63 -34.19 -7.84
C PRO A 20 2.78 -33.10 -7.17
N ALA A 21 2.38 -33.35 -5.93
CA ALA A 21 1.75 -32.33 -5.11
C ALA A 21 2.70 -31.13 -5.09
N ALA A 22 2.30 -30.04 -5.74
CA ALA A 22 2.98 -28.77 -5.59
C ALA A 22 3.05 -28.51 -4.08
N ALA A 23 4.27 -28.42 -3.54
CA ALA A 23 4.47 -28.07 -2.15
C ALA A 23 3.78 -26.74 -1.90
N GLN A 24 2.61 -26.77 -1.27
CA GLN A 24 1.97 -25.56 -0.79
C GLN A 24 2.84 -25.05 0.34
N ASN A 25 3.49 -23.90 0.12
CA ASN A 25 4.20 -23.18 1.17
C ASN A 25 3.17 -22.79 2.24
N PRO A 26 3.14 -23.42 3.43
CA PRO A 26 2.10 -23.18 4.42
C PRO A 26 2.34 -21.90 5.24
N GLY A 27 2.96 -20.87 4.64
CA GLY A 27 3.39 -19.66 5.36
C GLY A 27 3.33 -18.35 4.57
N ALA A 28 2.91 -18.37 3.30
CA ALA A 28 2.63 -17.13 2.59
C ALA A 28 1.15 -16.80 2.79
N GLU A 29 0.85 -16.06 3.87
CA GLU A 29 -0.48 -15.49 4.03
C GLU A 29 -0.85 -14.69 2.78
N GLU A 30 -2.07 -14.91 2.26
CA GLU A 30 -2.51 -14.34 0.99
C GLU A 30 -2.51 -12.81 1.07
N LEU A 31 -1.52 -12.20 0.43
CA LEU A 31 -1.42 -10.75 0.27
C LEU A 31 -2.42 -10.31 -0.80
N SER A 32 -3.21 -9.29 -0.50
CA SER A 32 -4.12 -8.68 -1.45
C SER A 32 -3.84 -7.19 -1.64
N VAL A 33 -4.15 -6.68 -2.83
CA VAL A 33 -4.10 -5.26 -3.16
C VAL A 33 -5.42 -4.88 -3.81
N THR A 34 -6.09 -3.88 -3.25
CA THR A 34 -7.31 -3.31 -3.82
C THR A 34 -7.13 -1.83 -4.11
N LYS A 35 -7.90 -1.31 -5.07
CA LYS A 35 -7.87 0.09 -5.49
C LYS A 35 -9.26 0.70 -5.36
N SER A 36 -9.34 1.92 -4.83
CA SER A 36 -10.57 2.71 -4.76
C SER A 36 -10.28 4.19 -5.06
N SER A 37 -11.28 4.97 -5.46
CA SER A 37 -11.14 6.42 -5.56
C SER A 37 -11.10 7.06 -4.16
N PHE A 38 -10.28 8.09 -3.96
CA PHE A 38 -10.19 8.89 -2.74
C PHE A 38 -10.51 10.39 -2.96
N GLY A 39 -10.88 10.75 -4.18
CA GLY A 39 -11.28 12.11 -4.58
C GLY A 39 -10.38 12.70 -5.66
N THR A 40 -10.32 14.03 -5.73
CA THR A 40 -9.61 14.77 -6.78
C THR A 40 -8.94 16.01 -6.17
N VAL A 41 -7.72 16.33 -6.62
CA VAL A 41 -7.05 17.61 -6.34
C VAL A 41 -6.99 18.42 -7.63
N GLY A 42 -7.74 19.51 -7.70
CA GLY A 42 -7.94 20.24 -8.95
C GLY A 42 -8.61 19.33 -9.99
N THR A 43 -7.89 18.97 -11.04
CA THR A 43 -8.33 18.02 -12.08
C THR A 43 -7.68 16.63 -11.94
N GLN A 44 -6.75 16.44 -11.00
CA GLN A 44 -6.01 15.20 -10.85
C GLN A 44 -6.75 14.21 -9.93
N PRO A 45 -7.11 13.02 -10.40
CA PRO A 45 -7.72 12.00 -9.55
C PRO A 45 -6.72 11.47 -8.53
N VAL A 46 -7.21 11.19 -7.32
CA VAL A 46 -6.46 10.55 -6.25
C VAL A 46 -7.05 9.18 -5.99
N ASP A 47 -6.22 8.16 -6.11
CA ASP A 47 -6.57 6.78 -5.82
C ASP A 47 -6.04 6.39 -4.44
N ARG A 48 -6.73 5.45 -3.79
CA ARG A 48 -6.30 4.75 -2.59
C ARG A 48 -6.05 3.29 -2.92
N TYR A 49 -4.83 2.84 -2.64
CA TYR A 49 -4.44 1.43 -2.69
C TYR A 49 -4.44 0.88 -1.28
N THR A 50 -5.14 -0.22 -1.04
CA THR A 50 -5.15 -0.91 0.25
C THR A 50 -4.47 -2.26 0.09
N LEU A 51 -3.35 -2.43 0.80
CA LEU A 51 -2.62 -3.68 0.93
C LEU A 51 -3.10 -4.37 2.19
N ALA A 52 -3.45 -5.65 2.12
CA ALA A 52 -3.92 -6.40 3.29
C ALA A 52 -3.38 -7.83 3.31
N ASN A 53 -3.16 -8.34 4.52
CA ASN A 53 -2.99 -9.76 4.82
C ASN A 53 -4.07 -10.20 5.84
N GLN A 54 -3.95 -11.38 6.46
CA GLN A 54 -4.99 -11.86 7.40
C GLN A 54 -5.07 -11.02 8.69
N SER A 55 -3.98 -10.35 9.05
CA SER A 55 -3.83 -9.66 10.34
C SER A 55 -3.96 -8.15 10.23
N MET A 56 -3.53 -7.51 9.15
CA MET A 56 -3.42 -6.06 9.06
C MET A 56 -3.70 -5.53 7.66
N SER A 57 -3.98 -4.23 7.58
CA SER A 57 -4.09 -3.52 6.29
C SER A 57 -3.45 -2.15 6.33
N VAL A 58 -2.86 -1.75 5.22
CA VAL A 58 -2.28 -0.41 4.99
C VAL A 58 -2.93 0.21 3.77
N SER A 59 -3.48 1.42 3.93
CA SER A 59 -4.00 2.21 2.82
C SER A 59 -3.04 3.35 2.48
N ILE A 60 -2.68 3.47 1.20
CA ILE A 60 -1.80 4.51 0.66
C ILE A 60 -2.57 5.27 -0.41
N ILE A 61 -2.54 6.60 -0.37
CA ILE A 61 -3.14 7.44 -1.42
C ILE A 61 -2.08 7.97 -2.38
N THR A 62 -2.45 8.16 -3.65
CA THR A 62 -1.49 8.60 -4.69
C THR A 62 -1.01 10.04 -4.49
N TYR A 63 -1.77 10.86 -3.77
CA TYR A 63 -1.33 12.19 -3.38
C TYR A 63 -0.23 12.11 -2.32
N GLY A 64 0.98 12.56 -2.67
CA GLY A 64 2.15 12.54 -1.77
C GLY A 64 2.60 11.15 -1.31
N ALA A 65 2.10 10.09 -1.96
CA ALA A 65 2.26 8.69 -1.51
C ALA A 65 1.93 8.51 -0.02
N ILE A 66 0.89 9.20 0.46
CA ILE A 66 0.56 9.28 1.88
C ILE A 66 0.07 7.93 2.41
N VAL A 67 0.70 7.45 3.49
CA VAL A 67 0.14 6.40 4.34
C VAL A 67 -1.10 6.95 5.05
N GLN A 68 -2.26 6.63 4.52
CA GLN A 68 -3.55 7.19 4.95
C GLN A 68 -4.18 6.37 6.08
N GLU A 69 -3.96 5.07 6.18
CA GLU A 69 -4.53 4.24 7.24
C GLU A 69 -3.64 3.02 7.49
N VAL A 70 -3.46 2.65 8.76
CA VAL A 70 -2.78 1.41 9.16
C VAL A 70 -3.66 0.74 10.20
N LYS A 71 -4.39 -0.31 9.82
CA LYS A 71 -5.24 -1.09 10.72
C LYS A 71 -4.50 -2.32 11.22
N VAL A 72 -4.39 -2.44 12.53
CA VAL A 72 -3.76 -3.56 13.24
C VAL A 72 -4.63 -4.01 14.41
N PRO A 73 -4.58 -5.29 14.81
CA PRO A 73 -5.36 -5.81 15.92
C PRO A 73 -4.69 -5.43 17.25
N ASP A 74 -5.50 -5.17 18.27
CA ASP A 74 -5.06 -5.09 19.65
C ASP A 74 -4.90 -6.48 20.30
N ARG A 75 -4.63 -6.53 21.60
CA ARG A 75 -4.48 -7.79 22.36
C ARG A 75 -5.72 -8.68 22.40
N LEU A 76 -6.89 -8.14 22.07
CA LEU A 76 -8.17 -8.85 22.00
C LEU A 76 -8.55 -9.18 20.55
N GLY A 77 -7.68 -8.88 19.58
CA GLY A 77 -7.94 -9.07 18.15
C GLY A 77 -8.77 -7.95 17.51
N GLN A 78 -9.06 -6.85 18.22
CA GLN A 78 -9.88 -5.76 17.70
C GLN A 78 -9.04 -4.85 16.80
N GLN A 79 -9.47 -4.68 15.56
CA GLN A 79 -8.77 -3.84 14.58
C GLN A 79 -8.94 -2.35 14.89
N ALA A 80 -7.82 -1.62 14.94
CA ALA A 80 -7.82 -0.17 15.10
C ALA A 80 -6.85 0.49 14.11
N ASN A 81 -7.23 1.66 13.58
CA ASN A 81 -6.29 2.49 12.85
C ASN A 81 -5.29 3.15 13.81
N VAL A 82 -4.00 2.99 13.55
CA VAL A 82 -2.92 3.56 14.38
C VAL A 82 -2.20 4.73 13.69
N ALA A 83 -2.55 5.07 12.44
CA ALA A 83 -1.99 6.21 11.74
C ALA A 83 -2.85 7.47 11.92
N THR A 84 -2.24 8.59 12.27
CA THR A 84 -2.92 9.90 12.28
C THR A 84 -3.27 10.30 10.85
N ASN A 85 -4.56 10.44 10.55
CA ASN A 85 -5.01 10.63 9.18
C ASN A 85 -6.14 11.65 9.05
N PHE A 86 -6.53 11.91 7.81
CA PHE A 86 -7.80 12.53 7.46
C PHE A 86 -8.64 11.58 6.62
N ALA A 87 -9.97 11.71 6.74
CA ALA A 87 -10.93 10.91 5.98
C ALA A 87 -11.11 11.38 4.53
N ALA A 88 -10.78 12.64 4.20
CA ALA A 88 -11.05 13.24 2.90
C ALA A 88 -9.81 13.94 2.32
N ILE A 89 -9.60 13.83 1.00
CA ILE A 89 -8.46 14.44 0.29
C ILE A 89 -8.35 15.96 0.52
N ALA A 90 -9.48 16.66 0.61
CA ALA A 90 -9.51 18.11 0.83
C ALA A 90 -8.86 18.54 2.16
N ASN A 91 -8.77 17.64 3.15
CA ASN A 91 -8.10 17.95 4.40
C ASN A 91 -6.57 17.78 4.30
N TYR A 92 -6.09 16.89 3.45
CA TYR A 92 -4.65 16.79 3.16
C TYR A 92 -4.15 17.99 2.36
N THR A 93 -4.96 18.55 1.47
CA THR A 93 -4.55 19.72 0.67
C THR A 93 -4.61 21.05 1.43
N ARG A 94 -5.35 21.11 2.54
CA ARG A 94 -5.48 22.33 3.37
C ARG A 94 -4.52 22.37 4.55
N ASN A 95 -4.04 21.22 5.03
CA ASN A 95 -3.17 21.13 6.19
C ASN A 95 -1.72 20.87 5.77
N GLY A 96 -0.77 21.63 6.34
CA GLY A 96 0.66 21.54 6.03
C GLY A 96 1.48 20.67 6.99
N ASP A 97 0.88 19.67 7.63
CA ASP A 97 1.53 18.86 8.67
C ASP A 97 2.10 17.51 8.18
N TYR A 98 2.13 17.28 6.86
CA TYR A 98 2.82 16.17 6.19
C TYR A 98 2.43 14.76 6.70
N ARG A 99 1.22 14.59 7.26
CA ARG A 99 0.76 13.31 7.84
C ARG A 99 0.90 12.15 6.87
N GLY A 100 1.78 11.21 7.21
CA GLY A 100 2.02 9.99 6.44
C GLY A 100 2.64 10.21 5.06
N ALA A 101 2.96 11.46 4.68
CA ALA A 101 3.48 11.78 3.36
C ALA A 101 4.92 11.32 3.19
N ILE A 102 5.28 10.94 1.96
CA ILE A 102 6.68 10.89 1.57
C ILE A 102 7.13 12.33 1.35
N VAL A 103 8.12 12.77 2.11
CA VAL A 103 8.66 14.12 2.04
C VAL A 103 9.89 14.18 1.15
N GLY A 104 9.96 15.16 0.25
CA GLY A 104 11.12 15.31 -0.64
C GLY A 104 11.21 16.67 -1.34
N ARG A 105 12.28 17.01 -2.05
CA ARG A 105 13.49 16.21 -2.30
C ARG A 105 14.45 16.13 -1.10
N TYR A 106 14.25 16.96 -0.08
CA TYR A 106 15.05 16.94 1.16
C TYR A 106 14.13 17.07 2.36
N ALA A 107 14.18 16.10 3.26
CA ALA A 107 13.39 16.13 4.48
C ALA A 107 14.04 17.05 5.53
N ASN A 108 13.20 17.69 6.33
CA ASN A 108 13.61 18.65 7.37
C ASN A 108 14.21 19.93 6.77
N ARG A 109 15.03 20.64 7.55
CA ARG A 109 15.40 22.03 7.27
C ARG A 109 16.71 22.18 6.52
N ILE A 110 16.74 23.12 5.58
CA ILE A 110 17.96 23.70 5.01
C ILE A 110 18.06 25.15 5.48
N ALA A 111 19.14 25.44 6.20
CA ALA A 111 19.34 26.74 6.84
C ALA A 111 19.33 27.87 5.82
N LYS A 112 18.54 28.92 6.08
CA LYS A 112 18.42 30.09 5.18
C LYS A 112 17.98 29.74 3.75
N GLY A 113 17.49 28.52 3.52
CA GLY A 113 17.21 27.96 2.20
C GLY A 113 18.40 28.01 1.24
N ARG A 114 19.63 27.87 1.76
CA ARG A 114 20.83 27.94 0.94
C ARG A 114 21.78 26.78 1.25
N PHE A 115 22.36 26.24 0.20
CA PHE A 115 23.45 25.28 0.30
C PHE A 115 24.36 25.40 -0.92
N THR A 116 25.56 24.82 -0.82
CA THR A 116 26.51 24.74 -1.95
C THR A 116 26.70 23.27 -2.30
N LEU A 117 26.63 22.95 -3.58
CA LEU A 117 26.91 21.62 -4.12
C LEU A 117 27.87 21.79 -5.30
N ASP A 118 28.98 21.08 -5.29
CA ASP A 118 30.03 21.12 -6.32
C ASP A 118 30.48 22.55 -6.68
N GLY A 119 30.66 23.39 -5.66
CA GLY A 119 31.06 24.79 -5.80
C GLY A 119 29.94 25.75 -6.25
N THR A 120 28.76 25.23 -6.62
CA THR A 120 27.61 26.05 -7.03
C THR A 120 26.70 26.33 -5.84
N GLN A 121 26.36 27.60 -5.61
CA GLN A 121 25.40 27.98 -4.57
C GLN A 121 23.97 27.88 -5.10
N TYR A 122 23.10 27.22 -4.34
CA TYR A 122 21.67 27.08 -4.61
C TYR A 122 20.87 27.87 -3.58
N SER A 123 19.79 28.49 -4.04
CA SER A 123 18.77 29.11 -3.19
C SER A 123 17.45 28.39 -3.39
N LEU A 124 16.74 28.16 -2.30
CA LEU A 124 15.49 27.41 -2.21
C LEU A 124 14.38 28.29 -1.63
N ASP A 125 13.13 27.83 -1.76
CA ASP A 125 11.97 28.46 -1.14
C ASP A 125 12.13 28.58 0.38
N ILE A 126 11.78 29.73 0.94
CA ILE A 126 11.70 29.93 2.40
C ILE A 126 10.26 29.71 2.86
N ASN A 127 9.83 28.46 2.91
CA ASN A 127 8.49 28.07 3.38
C ASN A 127 8.40 27.94 4.92
N ASN A 128 9.53 27.98 5.64
CA ASN A 128 9.55 27.97 7.10
C ASN A 128 10.61 28.94 7.64
N ASN A 129 10.30 30.24 7.61
CA ASN A 129 11.22 31.34 7.97
C ASN A 129 12.14 31.01 9.17
N PRO A 130 13.47 31.19 9.05
CA PRO A 130 14.20 31.66 7.87
C PRO A 130 14.63 30.53 6.91
N ASN A 131 14.10 29.31 7.03
CA ASN A 131 14.60 28.10 6.39
C ASN A 131 13.69 27.58 5.28
N THR A 132 14.24 26.70 4.45
CA THR A 132 13.45 25.72 3.68
C THR A 132 13.17 24.54 4.59
N LEU A 133 11.94 24.04 4.59
CA LEU A 133 11.51 22.85 5.32
C LEU A 133 10.88 21.87 4.33
N HIS A 134 11.20 20.58 4.44
CA HIS A 134 10.49 19.50 3.74
C HIS A 134 10.35 19.78 2.23
N GLY A 135 11.47 20.12 1.58
CA GLY A 135 11.51 20.32 0.12
C GLY A 135 10.97 21.64 -0.42
N GLY A 136 10.34 22.50 0.38
CA GLY A 136 9.83 23.81 -0.05
C GLY A 136 8.30 23.83 -0.22
N PHE A 137 7.76 24.75 -1.02
CA PHE A 137 6.31 24.85 -1.23
C PHE A 137 5.73 23.70 -2.06
N SER A 138 6.58 23.01 -2.82
CA SER A 138 6.22 21.87 -3.68
C SER A 138 6.89 20.56 -3.25
N GLY A 139 7.25 20.44 -1.97
CA GLY A 139 7.98 19.30 -1.40
C GLY A 139 7.16 18.40 -0.48
#